data_AF-A0A2W4RKX4-F1
#
_entry.id   AF-A0A2W4RKX4-F1
#
_cell.length_a   1.000
_cell.length_b   1.000
_cell.length_c   1.000
_cell.angle_alpha   90.00
_cell.angle_beta   90.00
_cell.angle_gamma   90.00
#
_symmetry.space_group_name_H-M   'P 1'
#
loop_
_entity.id
_entity.type
_entity.pdbx_description
1 polymer ?
#
loop_
_entity_poly.entity_id
_entity_poly.type
_entity_poly.pdbx_seq_one_letter_code
_entity_poly.pdbx_strand_id
1 'polypeptide(L)'
;MNDFAHVKPIIVDGDVAIIMRHLRNHTSLSYVELRQLCIHQLDDDNRFEPILEFIKEKDWAVFSSESLTLTEAGASWLDQQGNELAVEQEDASSTDKPPHPYDVAKLKMENKHLSVFQVLRKIEKGEIELNPDFQRAFVWDLTKQSRLIESILIRIPLPAFYIDATDKISWNVVDGLQRLTTINNYCRKQAFPLKGLQFLVELEGKKFDDLPQEYKVLIEDDTVLLFYNLMPGTPVQAKYTIFSRVNTGGMQLTPQEIRHALSQGKSTVLLQHLAKSDAFRSATDGAVESLRMSDRELVLRALAFMCMGVDKYKEFNELDKFLLHAMDKINGLSDFDINKIEQDFIGSLKKVRAIFGRHAFRKFTSRNGRRSPLNKALFEIWCVGVRDYDQDILVANKDRIIDDFVKLLSPVNLFSRSISSSTSSSWAVSTRFNAINNLLRENCK
;
A
#
# COMPACT_ATOMS: atom_id res chain seq x y z
N MET A 1 -39.89 -35.42 -12.75
CA MET A 1 -38.65 -34.81 -13.24
C MET A 1 -38.63 -33.40 -12.70
N ASN A 2 -37.97 -33.20 -11.56
CA ASN A 2 -37.76 -31.86 -11.01
C ASN A 2 -36.42 -31.36 -11.55
N ASP A 3 -36.49 -30.37 -12.44
CA ASP A 3 -35.35 -29.54 -12.80
C ASP A 3 -34.90 -28.77 -11.55
N PHE A 4 -33.88 -29.29 -10.88
CA PHE A 4 -33.04 -28.44 -10.04
C PHE A 4 -32.23 -27.56 -10.99
N ALA A 5 -32.75 -26.35 -11.24
CA ALA A 5 -31.95 -25.27 -11.78
C ALA A 5 -30.68 -25.16 -10.92
N HIS A 6 -29.53 -25.52 -11.50
CA HIS A 6 -28.23 -25.28 -10.91
C HIS A 6 -28.09 -23.78 -10.70
N VAL A 7 -28.36 -23.32 -9.48
CA VAL A 7 -28.08 -21.95 -9.06
C VAL A 7 -26.57 -21.79 -9.17
N LYS A 8 -26.11 -21.03 -10.17
CA LYS A 8 -24.69 -20.71 -10.30
C LYS A 8 -24.22 -20.12 -8.96
N PRO A 9 -23.14 -20.64 -8.36
CA PRO A 9 -22.63 -20.12 -7.11
C PRO A 9 -22.27 -18.65 -7.28
N ILE A 10 -22.68 -17.82 -6.30
CA ILE A 10 -22.36 -16.39 -6.31
C ILE A 10 -20.86 -16.24 -6.11
N ILE A 11 -20.16 -15.84 -7.18
CA ILE A 11 -18.75 -15.46 -7.13
C ILE A 11 -18.67 -14.07 -6.52
N VAL A 12 -17.83 -13.92 -5.49
CA VAL A 12 -17.63 -12.64 -4.81
C VAL A 12 -16.18 -12.23 -4.99
N ASP A 13 -15.96 -10.98 -5.39
CA ASP A 13 -14.64 -10.47 -5.74
C ASP A 13 -13.60 -10.68 -4.64
N GLY A 14 -14.00 -10.60 -3.37
CA GLY A 14 -13.09 -10.85 -2.24
C GLY A 14 -12.53 -12.28 -2.22
N ASP A 15 -13.30 -13.27 -2.65
CA ASP A 15 -12.84 -14.66 -2.72
C ASP A 15 -11.99 -14.91 -3.98
N VAL A 16 -12.31 -14.23 -5.09
CA VAL A 16 -11.45 -14.18 -6.27
C VAL A 16 -10.07 -13.63 -5.91
N ALA A 17 -10.02 -12.53 -5.17
CA ALA A 17 -8.78 -11.87 -4.75
C ALA A 17 -7.88 -12.79 -3.89
N ILE A 18 -8.45 -13.73 -3.12
CA ILE A 18 -7.67 -14.72 -2.35
C ILE A 18 -6.83 -15.59 -3.30
N ILE A 19 -7.47 -16.19 -4.30
CA ILE A 19 -6.81 -17.08 -5.26
C ILE A 19 -5.77 -16.30 -6.06
N MET A 20 -6.15 -15.11 -6.55
CA MET A 20 -5.28 -14.24 -7.35
C MET A 20 -4.03 -13.79 -6.58
N ARG A 21 -4.12 -13.52 -5.27
CA ARG A 21 -2.93 -13.17 -4.45
C ARG A 21 -1.96 -14.32 -4.32
N HIS A 22 -2.45 -15.54 -4.14
CA HIS A 22 -1.56 -16.72 -4.08
C HIS A 22 -0.85 -16.93 -5.42
N LEU A 23 -1.57 -16.75 -6.54
CA LEU A 23 -0.96 -16.79 -7.87
C LEU A 23 0.04 -15.65 -8.13
N ARG A 24 -0.13 -14.46 -7.52
CA ARG A 24 0.85 -13.36 -7.61
C ARG A 24 2.11 -13.65 -6.79
N ASN A 25 1.93 -14.17 -5.58
CA ASN A 25 3.02 -14.32 -4.60
C ASN A 25 3.92 -15.53 -4.89
N HIS A 26 3.52 -16.42 -5.79
CA HIS A 26 4.27 -17.60 -6.20
C HIS A 26 4.49 -17.57 -7.71
N THR A 27 5.72 -17.80 -8.15
CA THR A 27 6.10 -17.78 -9.57
C THR A 27 5.35 -18.82 -10.41
N SER A 28 4.99 -19.95 -9.80
CA SER A 28 4.15 -21.00 -10.38
C SER A 28 3.61 -21.87 -9.26
N LEU A 29 2.32 -22.19 -9.28
CA LEU A 29 1.71 -23.15 -8.35
C LEU A 29 1.06 -24.28 -9.13
N SER A 30 1.20 -25.51 -8.62
CA SER A 30 0.31 -26.60 -9.04
C SER A 30 -1.11 -26.37 -8.51
N TYR A 31 -2.09 -27.04 -9.10
CA TYR A 31 -3.48 -26.99 -8.63
C TYR A 31 -3.59 -27.41 -7.15
N VAL A 32 -2.85 -28.44 -6.75
CA VAL A 32 -2.90 -28.99 -5.38
C VAL A 32 -2.35 -27.99 -4.37
N GLU A 33 -1.21 -27.35 -4.67
CA GLU A 33 -0.60 -26.34 -3.81
C GLU A 33 -1.51 -25.10 -3.68
N LEU A 34 -2.03 -24.59 -4.80
CA LEU A 34 -2.94 -23.44 -4.77
C LEU A 34 -4.19 -23.74 -3.95
N ARG A 35 -4.76 -24.94 -4.10
CA ARG A 35 -5.94 -25.36 -3.34
C ARG A 35 -5.64 -25.39 -1.84
N GLN A 36 -4.52 -25.98 -1.43
CA GLN A 36 -4.11 -26.02 -0.01
C GLN A 36 -3.91 -24.63 0.58
N LEU A 37 -3.34 -23.70 -0.18
CA LEU A 37 -3.13 -22.31 0.26
C LEU A 37 -4.44 -21.53 0.43
N CYS A 38 -5.44 -21.82 -0.42
CA CYS A 38 -6.71 -21.09 -0.43
C CYS A 38 -7.75 -21.67 0.53
N ILE A 39 -7.75 -22.98 0.78
CA ILE A 39 -8.85 -23.68 1.46
C ILE A 39 -9.09 -23.16 2.88
N HIS A 40 -8.02 -22.83 3.61
CA HIS A 40 -8.12 -22.27 4.96
C HIS A 40 -8.59 -20.80 5.00
N GLN A 41 -8.62 -20.14 3.84
CA GLN A 41 -9.01 -18.73 3.70
C GLN A 41 -10.41 -18.54 3.12
N LEU A 42 -10.95 -19.56 2.44
CA LEU A 42 -12.31 -19.58 1.92
C LEU A 42 -13.28 -20.02 3.04
N ASP A 43 -14.50 -19.48 3.00
CA ASP A 43 -15.53 -19.84 3.99
C ASP A 43 -16.05 -21.28 3.79
N ASP A 44 -15.93 -21.83 2.59
CA ASP A 44 -16.35 -23.19 2.20
C ASP A 44 -15.46 -23.71 1.06
N ASP A 45 -14.91 -24.91 1.24
CA ASP A 45 -14.04 -25.61 0.29
C ASP A 45 -14.68 -25.80 -1.09
N ASN A 46 -16.02 -25.92 -1.16
CA ASN A 46 -16.76 -26.09 -2.41
C ASN A 46 -16.76 -24.82 -3.27
N ARG A 47 -16.31 -23.68 -2.72
CA ARG A 47 -16.21 -22.42 -3.44
C ARG A 47 -14.96 -22.31 -4.31
N PHE A 48 -13.94 -23.12 -4.04
CA PHE A 48 -12.66 -23.03 -4.76
C PHE A 48 -12.84 -23.26 -6.26
N GLU A 49 -13.54 -24.33 -6.67
CA GLU A 49 -13.70 -24.68 -8.08
C GLU A 49 -14.46 -23.64 -8.90
N PRO A 50 -15.65 -23.17 -8.47
CA PRO A 50 -16.37 -22.16 -9.23
C PRO A 50 -15.61 -20.83 -9.39
N ILE A 51 -14.81 -20.45 -8.39
CA ILE A 51 -13.98 -19.24 -8.46
C ILE A 51 -12.84 -19.45 -9.45
N LEU A 52 -12.22 -20.63 -9.45
CA LEU A 52 -11.12 -20.96 -10.36
C LEU A 52 -11.60 -20.99 -11.82
N GLU A 53 -12.80 -21.55 -12.08
CA GLU A 53 -13.44 -21.49 -13.39
C GLU A 53 -13.72 -20.04 -13.84
N PHE A 54 -14.23 -19.19 -12.94
CA PHE A 54 -14.46 -17.78 -13.23
C PHE A 54 -13.16 -17.02 -13.58
N ILE A 55 -12.07 -17.26 -12.86
CA ILE A 55 -10.75 -16.67 -13.16
C ILE A 55 -10.27 -17.09 -14.54
N LYS A 56 -10.52 -18.35 -14.93
CA LYS A 56 -10.18 -18.89 -16.25
C LYS A 56 -11.02 -18.25 -17.36
N GLU A 57 -12.33 -18.09 -17.16
CA GLU A 57 -13.22 -17.41 -18.12
C GLU A 57 -12.83 -15.95 -18.37
N LYS A 58 -12.15 -15.30 -17.42
CA LYS A 58 -11.69 -13.91 -17.51
C LYS A 58 -10.29 -13.75 -18.09
N ASP A 59 -9.62 -14.83 -18.47
CA ASP A 59 -8.21 -14.84 -18.89
C ASP A 59 -7.27 -14.19 -17.86
N TRP A 60 -7.60 -14.29 -16.58
CA TRP A 60 -6.83 -13.70 -15.48
C TRP A 60 -5.69 -14.60 -14.98
N ALA A 61 -5.74 -15.89 -15.32
CA ALA A 61 -4.65 -16.83 -15.07
C ALA A 61 -4.51 -17.80 -16.27
N VAL A 62 -3.28 -18.20 -16.57
CA VAL A 62 -2.98 -19.25 -17.54
C VAL A 62 -2.86 -20.57 -16.80
N PHE A 63 -3.51 -21.58 -17.36
CA PHE A 63 -3.52 -22.94 -16.82
C PHE A 63 -2.75 -23.84 -17.79
N SER A 64 -1.55 -24.24 -17.40
CA SER A 64 -0.82 -25.32 -18.07
C SER A 64 -1.16 -26.66 -17.40
N SER A 65 -0.70 -27.77 -17.96
CA SER A 65 -0.88 -29.10 -17.38
C SER A 65 -0.21 -29.26 -16.00
N GLU A 66 0.78 -28.44 -15.68
CA GLU A 66 1.61 -28.58 -14.47
C GLU A 66 1.63 -27.32 -13.58
N SER A 67 1.20 -26.17 -14.09
CA SER A 67 1.30 -24.91 -13.37
C SER A 67 0.20 -23.91 -13.72
N LEU A 68 -0.14 -23.11 -12.71
CA LEU A 68 -1.02 -21.95 -12.82
C LEU A 68 -0.18 -20.68 -12.64
N THR A 69 -0.33 -19.73 -13.57
CA THR A 69 0.38 -18.45 -13.55
C THR A 69 -0.57 -17.29 -13.79
N LEU A 70 -0.31 -16.17 -13.10
CA LEU A 70 -1.11 -14.96 -13.23
C LEU A 70 -0.82 -14.27 -14.58
N THR A 71 -1.84 -13.82 -15.30
CA THR A 71 -1.67 -13.00 -16.52
C THR A 71 -1.46 -11.52 -16.17
N GLU A 72 -1.00 -10.71 -17.13
CA GLU A 72 -0.95 -9.24 -16.97
C GLU A 72 -2.34 -8.65 -16.70
N ALA A 73 -3.39 -9.18 -17.33
CA ALA A 73 -4.76 -8.75 -17.10
C ALA A 73 -5.23 -9.07 -15.66
N GLY A 74 -4.91 -10.27 -15.17
CA GLY A 74 -5.19 -10.68 -13.80
C GLY A 74 -4.42 -9.86 -12.75
N ALA A 75 -3.14 -9.59 -13.01
CA ALA A 75 -2.31 -8.72 -12.18
C ALA A 75 -2.89 -7.30 -12.13
N SER A 76 -3.27 -6.73 -13.29
CA SER A 76 -3.87 -5.40 -13.34
C SER A 76 -5.20 -5.32 -12.60
N TRP A 77 -6.05 -6.35 -12.65
CA TRP A 77 -7.30 -6.38 -11.88
C TRP A 77 -7.01 -6.42 -10.37
N LEU A 78 -6.07 -7.28 -9.95
CA LEU A 78 -5.69 -7.40 -8.55
C LEU A 78 -5.06 -6.09 -8.02
N ASP A 79 -4.24 -5.42 -8.80
CA ASP A 79 -3.64 -4.14 -8.40
C ASP A 79 -4.68 -3.01 -8.26
N GLN A 80 -5.80 -3.10 -8.99
CA GLN A 80 -6.88 -2.11 -8.93
C GLN A 80 -7.86 -2.37 -7.78
N GLN A 81 -8.23 -3.63 -7.51
CA GLN A 81 -9.31 -3.97 -6.57
C GLN A 81 -8.89 -4.88 -5.42
N GLY A 82 -7.79 -5.62 -5.57
CA GLY A 82 -7.33 -6.63 -4.63
C GLY A 82 -7.16 -6.09 -3.22
N ASN A 83 -6.53 -4.92 -3.07
CA ASN A 83 -6.35 -4.34 -1.74
C ASN A 83 -7.65 -3.85 -1.10
N GLU A 84 -8.56 -3.26 -1.89
CA GLU A 84 -9.87 -2.77 -1.41
C GLU A 84 -10.75 -3.89 -0.85
N LEU A 85 -10.57 -5.10 -1.39
CA LEU A 85 -11.27 -6.31 -0.96
C LEU A 85 -10.61 -6.97 0.26
N ALA A 86 -9.32 -6.72 0.51
CA ALA A 86 -8.56 -7.31 1.60
C ALA A 86 -8.61 -6.50 2.90
N VAL A 87 -8.56 -5.17 2.78
CA VAL A 87 -8.51 -4.22 3.89
C VAL A 87 -9.67 -3.25 3.73
N GLU A 88 -10.47 -3.11 4.79
CA GLU A 88 -11.60 -2.17 4.81
C GLU A 88 -11.10 -0.75 4.49
N GLN A 89 -11.75 -0.11 3.53
CA GLN A 89 -11.56 1.31 3.29
C GLN A 89 -12.21 2.10 4.42
N GLU A 90 -11.52 3.12 4.91
CA GLU A 90 -12.11 4.09 5.82
C GLU A 90 -12.83 5.15 4.98
N ASP A 91 -14.04 5.52 5.38
CA ASP A 91 -14.77 6.65 4.77
C ASP A 91 -13.84 7.87 4.75
N ALA A 92 -13.56 8.40 3.56
CA ALA A 92 -12.75 9.60 3.34
C ALA A 92 -13.40 10.89 3.88
N SER A 93 -14.44 10.79 4.71
CA SER A 93 -15.30 11.88 5.16
C SER A 93 -14.64 12.87 6.14
N SER A 94 -13.32 12.79 6.38
CA SER A 94 -12.62 13.69 7.29
C SER A 94 -11.41 14.46 6.72
N THR A 95 -11.05 14.32 5.44
CA THR A 95 -9.84 14.98 4.89
C THR A 95 -10.07 16.39 4.33
N ASP A 96 -11.30 16.88 4.30
CA ASP A 96 -11.62 18.20 3.73
C ASP A 96 -11.42 19.38 4.69
N LYS A 97 -10.93 19.14 5.91
CA LYS A 97 -10.45 20.24 6.75
C LYS A 97 -9.10 20.66 6.21
N PRO A 98 -8.93 21.91 5.72
CA PRO A 98 -7.62 22.39 5.33
C PRO A 98 -6.68 22.19 6.52
N PRO A 99 -5.46 21.68 6.31
CA PRO A 99 -4.48 21.66 7.38
C PRO A 99 -4.41 23.07 7.95
N HIS A 100 -4.34 23.20 9.29
CA HIS A 100 -4.05 24.47 9.95
C HIS A 100 -3.09 25.28 9.09
N PRO A 101 -3.38 26.55 8.78
CA PRO A 101 -2.62 27.31 7.80
C PRO A 101 -1.15 27.26 8.21
N TYR A 102 -0.37 26.47 7.48
CA TYR A 102 1.08 26.59 7.52
C TYR A 102 1.40 27.93 6.86
N ASP A 103 2.50 28.54 7.30
CA ASP A 103 2.94 29.79 6.70
C ASP A 103 3.28 29.55 5.23
N VAL A 104 2.35 29.92 4.34
CA VAL A 104 2.46 29.74 2.89
C VAL A 104 3.68 30.49 2.36
N ALA A 105 4.12 31.56 3.05
CA ALA A 105 5.33 32.29 2.68
C ALA A 105 6.61 31.44 2.82
N LYS A 106 6.57 30.32 3.56
CA LYS A 106 7.68 29.37 3.67
C LYS A 106 7.70 28.31 2.56
N LEU A 107 6.69 28.25 1.70
CA LEU A 107 6.69 27.38 0.53
C LEU A 107 7.61 27.99 -0.53
N LYS A 108 8.79 27.40 -0.70
CA LYS A 108 9.78 27.85 -1.68
C LYS A 108 9.93 26.80 -2.76
N MET A 109 9.50 27.16 -3.97
CA MET A 109 9.72 26.38 -5.19
C MET A 109 10.61 27.17 -6.14
N GLU A 110 11.55 26.48 -6.77
CA GLU A 110 12.37 27.01 -7.84
C GLU A 110 12.12 26.23 -9.13
N ASN A 111 12.03 26.94 -10.25
CA ASN A 111 11.82 26.30 -11.55
C ASN A 111 13.18 26.05 -12.19
N LYS A 112 13.41 24.83 -12.67
CA LYS A 112 14.62 24.45 -13.39
C LYS A 112 14.27 23.81 -14.72
N HIS A 113 14.99 24.21 -15.76
CA HIS A 113 14.87 23.63 -17.08
C HIS A 113 16.10 22.75 -17.30
N LEU A 114 15.90 21.46 -17.59
CA LEU A 114 16.98 20.52 -17.83
C LEU A 114 16.70 19.76 -19.13
N SER A 115 17.71 19.58 -19.98
CA SER A 115 17.56 18.65 -21.10
C SER A 115 17.45 17.21 -20.59
N VAL A 116 16.86 16.33 -21.40
CA VAL A 116 16.82 14.89 -21.08
C VAL A 116 18.23 14.35 -20.80
N PHE A 117 19.23 14.74 -21.58
CA PHE A 117 20.63 14.38 -21.35
C PHE A 117 21.11 14.76 -19.93
N GLN A 118 20.84 15.99 -19.50
CA GLN A 118 21.21 16.45 -18.16
C GLN A 118 20.50 15.68 -17.05
N VAL A 119 19.22 15.34 -17.26
CA VAL A 119 18.44 14.54 -16.32
C VAL A 119 18.96 13.11 -16.23
N LEU A 120 19.22 12.46 -17.36
CA LEU A 120 19.81 11.11 -17.43
C LEU A 120 21.17 11.07 -16.73
N ARG A 121 22.03 12.07 -16.97
CA ARG A 121 23.31 12.19 -16.26
C ARG A 121 23.15 12.33 -14.75
N LYS A 122 22.14 13.06 -14.28
CA LYS A 122 21.83 13.18 -12.84
C LYS A 122 21.36 11.85 -12.26
N ILE A 123 20.55 11.10 -13.00
CA ILE A 123 20.09 9.75 -12.61
C ILE A 123 21.29 8.78 -12.51
N GLU A 124 22.17 8.77 -13.51
CA GLU A 124 23.38 7.92 -13.53
C GLU A 124 24.32 8.18 -12.34
N LYS A 125 24.40 9.43 -11.91
CA LYS A 125 25.19 9.83 -10.73
C LYS A 125 24.50 9.56 -9.39
N GLY A 126 23.25 9.09 -9.40
CA GLY A 126 22.43 8.94 -8.19
C GLY A 126 21.99 10.28 -7.57
N GLU A 127 22.10 11.40 -8.30
CA GLU A 127 21.59 12.69 -7.85
C GLU A 127 20.06 12.75 -7.93
N ILE A 128 19.45 12.08 -8.92
CA ILE A 128 18.00 11.86 -9.00
C ILE A 128 17.75 10.37 -8.76
N GLU A 129 17.08 10.06 -7.66
CA GLU A 129 16.77 8.68 -7.31
C GLU A 129 15.45 8.27 -7.97
N LEU A 130 15.54 7.38 -8.97
CA LEU A 130 14.36 6.81 -9.65
C LEU A 130 13.82 5.54 -8.99
N ASN A 131 14.54 5.02 -8.01
CA ASN A 131 14.21 3.75 -7.40
C ASN A 131 14.56 3.74 -5.91
N PRO A 132 14.08 4.71 -5.13
CA PRO A 132 14.16 4.50 -3.71
C PRO A 132 13.14 3.41 -3.36
N ASP A 133 13.38 2.58 -2.35
CA ASP A 133 12.59 1.38 -1.95
C ASP A 133 11.09 1.63 -1.62
N PHE A 134 10.61 2.84 -1.94
CA PHE A 134 9.35 3.44 -1.57
C PHE A 134 8.50 4.00 -2.69
N GLN A 135 8.99 4.06 -3.93
CA GLN A 135 8.14 4.51 -5.02
C GLN A 135 7.65 3.34 -5.86
N ARG A 136 6.42 3.48 -6.35
CA ARG A 136 5.60 2.45 -7.04
C ARG A 136 6.48 1.49 -7.83
N ALA A 137 6.24 0.19 -7.71
CA ALA A 137 6.68 -0.73 -8.75
C ALA A 137 6.28 -0.11 -10.09
N PHE A 138 7.18 -0.13 -11.06
CA PHE A 138 6.92 0.49 -12.34
C PHE A 138 5.68 -0.15 -12.97
N VAL A 139 4.58 0.62 -13.11
CA VAL A 139 3.24 0.10 -13.47
C VAL A 139 2.83 0.45 -14.90
N TRP A 140 3.67 1.17 -15.65
CA TRP A 140 3.37 1.47 -17.04
C TRP A 140 3.66 0.27 -17.92
N ASP A 141 2.64 -0.19 -18.65
CA ASP A 141 2.83 -1.18 -19.70
C ASP A 141 3.73 -0.64 -20.83
N LEU A 142 4.20 -1.53 -21.71
CA LEU A 142 5.08 -1.18 -22.83
C LEU A 142 4.45 -0.19 -23.81
N THR A 143 3.13 -0.23 -23.98
CA THR A 143 2.41 0.67 -24.89
C THR A 143 2.44 2.10 -24.37
N LYS A 144 2.16 2.30 -23.08
CA LYS A 144 2.17 3.60 -22.41
C LYS A 144 3.57 4.19 -22.36
N GLN A 145 4.58 3.34 -22.13
CA GLN A 145 5.98 3.73 -22.25
C GLN A 145 6.33 4.22 -23.65
N SER A 146 5.96 3.44 -24.68
CA SER A 146 6.25 3.78 -26.08
C SER A 146 5.55 5.07 -26.51
N ARG A 147 4.31 5.31 -26.07
CA ARG A 147 3.57 6.55 -26.34
C ARG A 147 4.18 7.79 -25.70
N LEU A 148 4.85 7.65 -24.55
CA LEU A 148 5.62 8.76 -23.98
C LEU A 148 6.82 9.10 -24.87
N ILE A 149 7.57 8.09 -25.33
CA ILE A 149 8.69 8.31 -26.25
C ILE A 149 8.21 8.91 -27.56
N GLU A 150 7.09 8.41 -28.10
CA GLU A 150 6.44 9.00 -29.29
C GLU A 150 6.09 10.46 -29.07
N SER A 151 5.50 10.80 -27.92
CA SER A 151 5.16 12.18 -27.56
C SER A 151 6.39 13.10 -27.59
N ILE A 152 7.54 12.63 -27.10
CA ILE A 152 8.82 13.37 -27.19
C ILE A 152 9.24 13.56 -28.64
N LEU A 153 9.20 12.48 -29.44
CA LEU A 153 9.62 12.50 -30.85
C LEU A 153 8.74 13.39 -31.73
N ILE A 154 7.46 13.53 -31.41
CA ILE A 154 6.54 14.47 -32.08
C ILE A 154 6.46 15.84 -31.39
N ARG A 155 7.39 16.14 -30.47
CA ARG A 155 7.56 17.43 -29.79
C ARG A 155 6.34 17.88 -28.97
N ILE A 156 5.56 16.94 -28.44
CA ILE A 156 4.52 17.25 -27.45
C ILE A 156 5.19 17.58 -26.10
N PRO A 157 4.89 18.74 -25.50
CA PRO A 157 5.46 19.10 -24.22
C PRO A 157 5.00 18.15 -23.12
N LEU A 158 5.94 17.64 -22.34
CA LEU A 158 5.62 16.81 -21.18
C LEU A 158 5.14 17.70 -20.02
N PRO A 159 4.20 17.21 -19.16
CA PRO A 159 3.85 17.92 -17.94
C PRO A 159 5.10 18.19 -17.08
N ALA A 160 5.02 19.19 -16.20
CA ALA A 160 6.15 19.47 -15.30
C ALA A 160 6.46 18.29 -14.37
N PHE A 161 7.70 18.25 -13.90
CA PHE A 161 8.19 17.31 -12.88
C PHE A 161 8.30 18.05 -11.56
N TYR A 162 7.96 17.38 -10.47
CA TYR A 162 8.06 17.97 -9.13
C TYR A 162 9.10 17.19 -8.34
N ILE A 163 10.02 17.88 -7.69
CA ILE A 163 11.17 17.29 -7.02
C ILE A 163 11.26 17.84 -5.60
N ASP A 164 11.52 16.97 -4.64
CA ASP A 164 12.03 17.37 -3.34
C ASP A 164 13.56 17.51 -3.42
N ALA A 165 14.02 18.76 -3.56
CA ALA A 165 15.43 19.14 -3.63
C ALA A 165 15.91 19.77 -2.31
N THR A 166 15.30 19.37 -1.19
CA THR A 166 15.73 19.83 0.14
C THR A 166 17.08 19.27 0.56
N ASP A 167 17.46 18.10 0.05
CA ASP A 167 18.84 17.65 0.05
C ASP A 167 19.54 18.20 -1.21
N LYS A 168 20.73 18.79 -1.01
CA LYS A 168 21.49 19.43 -2.09
C LYS A 168 22.07 18.42 -3.09
N ILE A 169 22.28 17.19 -2.66
CA ILE A 169 22.92 16.11 -3.40
C ILE A 169 21.87 15.14 -3.94
N SER A 170 20.88 14.78 -3.13
CA SER A 170 19.84 13.80 -3.48
C SER A 170 18.49 14.45 -3.76
N TRP A 171 17.93 14.19 -4.94
CA TRP A 171 16.63 14.69 -5.39
C TRP A 171 15.62 13.55 -5.42
N ASN A 172 14.56 13.70 -4.61
CA ASN A 172 13.45 12.75 -4.59
C ASN A 172 12.36 13.19 -5.55
N VAL A 173 11.93 12.28 -6.44
CA VAL A 173 10.89 12.59 -7.43
C VAL A 173 9.51 12.59 -6.78
N VAL A 174 8.80 13.70 -6.80
CA VAL A 174 7.43 13.81 -6.25
C VAL A 174 6.38 13.42 -7.28
N ASP A 175 6.53 13.94 -8.50
CA ASP A 175 5.70 13.61 -9.66
C ASP A 175 6.59 13.46 -10.90
N GLY A 176 6.19 12.54 -11.78
CA GLY A 176 6.88 12.26 -13.04
C GLY A 176 7.84 11.08 -12.98
N LEU A 177 7.84 10.29 -11.89
CA LEU A 177 8.69 9.11 -11.76
C LEU A 177 8.55 8.14 -12.93
N GLN A 178 7.33 7.69 -13.25
CA GLN A 178 7.11 6.74 -14.35
C GLN A 178 7.63 7.30 -15.69
N ARG A 179 7.53 8.62 -15.89
CA ARG A 179 8.03 9.30 -17.09
C ARG A 179 9.56 9.30 -17.12
N LEU A 180 10.22 9.70 -16.04
CA LEU A 180 11.69 9.67 -15.94
C LEU A 180 12.25 8.25 -16.04
N THR A 181 11.60 7.28 -15.39
CA THR A 181 11.98 5.87 -15.46
C THR A 181 11.82 5.31 -16.85
N THR A 182 10.73 5.65 -17.56
CA THR A 182 10.54 5.27 -18.98
C THR A 182 11.66 5.83 -19.85
N ILE A 183 11.95 7.13 -19.72
CA ILE A 183 12.99 7.80 -20.50
C ILE A 183 14.36 7.15 -20.23
N ASN A 184 14.70 6.90 -18.97
CA ASN A 184 15.95 6.22 -18.60
C ASN A 184 16.02 4.77 -19.09
N ASN A 185 14.94 4.01 -18.95
CA ASN A 185 14.87 2.62 -19.39
C ASN A 185 15.02 2.50 -20.92
N TYR A 186 14.47 3.44 -21.67
CA TYR A 186 14.61 3.49 -23.13
C TYR A 186 16.01 3.96 -23.56
N CYS A 187 16.45 5.14 -23.08
CA CYS A 187 17.66 5.81 -23.59
C CYS A 187 18.98 5.27 -23.03
N ARG A 188 18.96 4.62 -21.85
CA ARG A 188 20.18 4.12 -21.19
C ARG A 188 20.19 2.61 -21.05
N LYS A 189 19.05 2.00 -20.68
CA LYS A 189 19.00 0.55 -20.45
C LYS A 189 18.63 -0.26 -21.68
N GLN A 190 18.21 0.37 -22.79
CA GLN A 190 17.72 -0.32 -23.99
C GLN A 190 16.65 -1.40 -23.66
N ALA A 191 15.83 -1.13 -22.64
CA ALA A 191 15.03 -2.14 -21.94
C ALA A 191 13.87 -2.67 -22.78
N PHE A 192 13.36 -1.88 -23.72
CA PHE A 192 12.23 -2.25 -24.56
C PHE A 192 12.30 -1.62 -25.96
N PRO A 193 11.82 -2.32 -27.00
CA PRO A 193 11.53 -1.72 -28.29
C PRO A 193 10.19 -0.96 -28.27
N LEU A 194 10.04 0.04 -29.13
CA LEU A 194 8.79 0.77 -29.26
C LEU A 194 7.66 -0.12 -29.78
N LYS A 195 6.46 0.02 -29.22
CA LYS A 195 5.27 -0.76 -29.58
C LYS A 195 3.99 0.04 -29.36
N GLY A 196 2.98 -0.13 -30.22
CA GLY A 196 1.66 0.48 -30.04
C GLY A 196 1.68 1.99 -30.26
N LEU A 197 2.52 2.42 -31.21
CA LEU A 197 2.68 3.79 -31.68
C LEU A 197 1.45 4.22 -32.49
N GLN A 198 1.14 5.52 -32.49
CA GLN A 198 -0.03 6.07 -33.18
C GLN A 198 0.31 6.91 -34.41
N PHE A 199 1.49 7.54 -34.41
CA PHE A 199 1.94 8.47 -35.43
C PHE A 199 3.21 7.98 -36.12
N LEU A 200 4.21 7.53 -35.35
CA LEU A 200 5.54 7.14 -35.85
C LEU A 200 5.66 5.61 -35.99
N VAL A 201 4.70 4.98 -36.66
CA VAL A 201 4.59 3.51 -36.77
C VAL A 201 5.82 2.86 -37.42
N GLU A 202 6.57 3.60 -38.24
CA GLU A 202 7.85 3.18 -38.84
C GLU A 202 8.98 2.98 -37.81
N LEU A 203 8.80 3.45 -36.58
CA LEU A 203 9.72 3.25 -35.47
C LEU A 203 9.31 2.06 -34.57
N GLU A 204 8.21 1.36 -34.88
CA GLU A 204 7.87 0.14 -34.14
C GLU A 204 9.00 -0.90 -34.20
N GLY A 205 9.21 -1.59 -33.08
CA GLY A 205 10.27 -2.58 -32.93
C GLY A 205 11.67 -2.00 -32.69
N LYS A 206 11.88 -0.68 -32.87
CA LYS A 206 13.19 -0.04 -32.66
C LYS A 206 13.45 0.23 -31.18
N LYS A 207 14.68 0.02 -30.75
CA LYS A 207 15.21 0.53 -29.48
C LYS A 207 15.90 1.88 -29.69
N PHE A 208 16.34 2.52 -28.62
CA PHE A 208 16.99 3.83 -28.71
C PHE A 208 18.22 3.81 -29.62
N ASP A 209 19.04 2.75 -29.57
CA ASP A 209 20.23 2.63 -30.42
C ASP A 209 19.91 2.43 -31.90
N ASP A 210 18.74 1.91 -32.24
CA ASP A 210 18.28 1.69 -33.61
C ASP A 210 17.66 2.95 -34.25
N LEU A 211 17.48 4.02 -33.47
CA LEU A 211 16.93 5.27 -33.97
C LEU A 211 17.94 6.01 -34.87
N PRO A 212 17.45 6.66 -35.95
CA PRO A 212 18.18 7.71 -36.65
C PRO A 212 18.80 8.73 -35.68
N GLN A 213 20.00 9.23 -36.02
CA GLN A 213 20.75 10.13 -35.15
C GLN A 213 19.97 11.41 -34.79
N GLU A 214 19.18 11.94 -35.73
CA GLU A 214 18.31 13.10 -35.51
C GLU A 214 17.30 12.88 -34.37
N TYR A 215 16.76 11.67 -34.21
CA TYR A 215 15.83 11.37 -33.12
C TYR A 215 16.53 11.18 -31.78
N LYS A 216 17.78 10.68 -31.79
CA LYS A 216 18.60 10.62 -30.57
C LYS A 216 18.88 12.03 -30.04
N VAL A 217 19.32 12.93 -30.93
CA VAL A 217 19.56 14.35 -30.61
C VAL A 217 18.26 15.02 -30.16
N LEU A 218 17.15 14.76 -30.84
CA LEU A 218 15.84 15.29 -30.44
C LEU A 218 15.46 14.89 -29.02
N ILE A 219 15.61 13.61 -28.68
CA ILE A 219 15.27 13.10 -27.36
C ILE A 219 16.22 13.68 -26.30
N GLU A 220 17.54 13.62 -26.51
CA GLU A 220 18.51 13.93 -25.46
C GLU A 220 18.80 15.42 -25.29
N ASP A 221 18.97 16.14 -26.40
CA ASP A 221 19.49 17.51 -26.42
C ASP A 221 18.37 18.55 -26.60
N ASP A 222 17.49 18.35 -27.58
CA ASP A 222 16.42 19.32 -27.90
C ASP A 222 15.27 19.29 -26.87
N THR A 223 15.01 18.13 -26.25
CA THR A 223 13.89 17.98 -25.33
C THR A 223 14.25 18.54 -23.95
N VAL A 224 13.63 19.65 -23.59
CA VAL A 224 13.78 20.32 -22.29
C VAL A 224 12.62 19.99 -21.37
N LEU A 225 12.94 19.48 -20.18
CA LEU A 225 11.99 19.15 -19.13
C LEU A 225 11.95 20.26 -18.07
N LEU A 226 10.74 20.65 -17.67
CA LEU A 226 10.48 21.63 -16.62
C LEU A 226 10.35 20.94 -15.25
N PHE A 227 11.18 21.35 -14.30
CA PHE A 227 11.18 20.88 -12.92
C PHE A 227 10.75 22.00 -11.95
N TYR A 228 9.88 21.67 -11.02
CA TYR A 228 9.56 22.47 -9.82
C TYR A 228 10.25 21.84 -8.61
N ASN A 229 11.32 22.48 -8.15
CA ASN A 229 12.15 22.01 -7.04
C ASN A 229 11.68 22.61 -5.72
N LEU A 230 11.27 21.76 -4.78
CA LEU A 230 11.01 22.16 -3.40
C LEU A 230 12.34 22.44 -2.70
N MET A 231 12.49 23.66 -2.20
CA MET A 231 13.76 24.13 -1.65
C MET A 231 13.87 23.88 -0.14
N PRO A 232 15.11 23.81 0.40
CA PRO A 232 15.35 23.69 1.84
C PRO A 232 14.57 24.73 2.66
N GLY A 233 14.04 24.31 3.82
CA GLY A 233 13.22 25.15 4.69
C GLY A 233 11.72 25.09 4.42
N THR A 234 11.28 24.38 3.37
CA THR A 234 9.86 24.10 3.13
C THR A 234 9.29 23.21 4.25
N PRO A 235 8.22 23.62 4.96
CA PRO A 235 7.63 22.82 6.03
C PRO A 235 7.13 21.45 5.54
N VAL A 236 7.28 20.40 6.35
CA VAL A 236 6.87 19.03 5.98
C VAL A 236 5.38 18.96 5.62
N GLN A 237 4.51 19.71 6.31
CA GLN A 237 3.08 19.79 5.99
C GLN A 237 2.80 20.41 4.61
N ALA A 238 3.61 21.38 4.20
CA ALA A 238 3.52 21.95 2.85
C ALA A 238 3.96 20.92 1.81
N LYS A 239 5.06 20.20 2.05
CA LYS A 239 5.50 19.09 1.19
C LYS A 239 4.39 18.04 1.04
N TYR A 240 3.79 17.59 2.14
CA TYR A 240 2.68 16.63 2.13
C TYR A 240 1.51 17.14 1.27
N THR A 241 1.13 18.42 1.43
CA THR A 241 0.04 19.04 0.65
C THR A 241 0.36 19.11 -0.84
N ILE A 242 1.62 19.39 -1.20
CA ILE A 242 2.06 19.39 -2.59
C ILE A 242 2.00 17.97 -3.15
N PHE A 243 2.51 16.98 -2.43
CA PHE A 243 2.49 15.58 -2.84
C PHE A 243 1.04 15.11 -3.02
N SER A 244 0.13 15.42 -2.10
CA SER A 244 -1.27 14.99 -2.22
C SER A 244 -2.02 15.65 -3.38
N ARG A 245 -1.68 16.89 -3.76
CA ARG A 245 -2.38 17.66 -4.80
C ARG A 245 -1.81 17.51 -6.21
N VAL A 246 -0.50 17.36 -6.35
CA VAL A 246 0.19 17.47 -7.63
C VAL A 246 0.23 16.16 -8.42
N ASN A 247 0.02 15.02 -7.77
CA ASN A 247 0.02 13.69 -8.38
C ASN A 247 -1.09 13.54 -9.45
N THR A 248 -0.83 14.08 -10.65
CA THR A 248 -1.78 14.27 -11.75
C THR A 248 -1.62 13.20 -12.85
N GLY A 249 -0.64 12.30 -12.72
CA GLY A 249 -0.35 11.21 -13.67
C GLY A 249 -1.32 10.02 -13.69
N GLY A 250 -2.58 10.21 -13.27
CA GLY A 250 -3.67 9.23 -13.38
C GLY A 250 -3.83 8.23 -12.23
N MET A 251 -2.90 8.20 -11.26
CA MET A 251 -3.05 7.42 -10.03
C MET A 251 -2.41 8.22 -8.89
N GLN A 252 -3.18 8.61 -7.88
CA GLN A 252 -2.69 9.40 -6.74
C GLN A 252 -1.82 8.53 -5.82
N LEU A 253 -0.84 9.13 -5.13
CA LEU A 253 -0.13 8.42 -4.04
C LEU A 253 -1.08 8.19 -2.88
N THR A 254 -0.97 7.04 -2.20
CA THR A 254 -1.66 6.82 -0.93
C THR A 254 -1.05 7.73 0.15
N PRO A 255 -1.81 8.08 1.20
CA PRO A 255 -1.26 8.79 2.36
C PRO A 255 0.01 8.13 2.91
N GLN A 256 0.07 6.80 2.92
CA GLN A 256 1.24 6.06 3.40
C GLN A 256 2.45 6.19 2.47
N GLU A 257 2.25 6.14 1.15
CA GLU A 257 3.34 6.38 0.18
C GLU A 257 3.93 7.78 0.35
N ILE A 258 3.08 8.80 0.62
CA ILE A 258 3.54 10.17 0.90
C ILE A 258 4.34 10.21 2.21
N ARG A 259 3.82 9.66 3.31
CA ARG A 259 4.53 9.66 4.61
C ARG A 259 5.89 8.97 4.50
N HIS A 260 5.91 7.84 3.79
CA HIS A 260 7.14 7.09 3.55
C HIS A 260 8.16 7.97 2.81
N ALA A 261 7.77 8.64 1.73
CA ALA A 261 8.66 9.53 0.97
C ALA A 261 9.20 10.69 1.82
N LEU A 262 8.38 11.25 2.72
CA LEU A 262 8.77 12.39 3.56
C LEU A 262 9.61 12.03 4.79
N SER A 263 9.56 10.77 5.25
CA SER A 263 10.10 10.36 6.56
C SER A 263 11.11 9.22 6.45
N GLN A 264 11.94 9.24 5.41
CA GLN A 264 13.01 8.24 5.19
C GLN A 264 13.88 8.03 6.42
N GLY A 265 14.33 6.79 6.64
CA GLY A 265 15.24 6.42 7.74
C GLY A 265 14.87 5.11 8.43
N LYS A 266 15.16 5.02 9.73
CA LYS A 266 14.91 3.80 10.52
C LYS A 266 13.44 3.39 10.53
N SER A 267 12.52 4.36 10.53
CA SER A 267 11.08 4.10 10.49
C SER A 267 10.67 3.35 9.23
N THR A 268 11.08 3.82 8.05
CA THR A 268 10.75 3.19 6.77
C THR A 268 11.31 1.78 6.65
N VAL A 269 12.52 1.55 7.16
CA VAL A 269 13.17 0.23 7.20
C VAL A 269 12.42 -0.71 8.15
N LEU A 270 12.13 -0.26 9.37
CA LEU A 270 11.41 -1.03 10.37
C LEU A 270 10.02 -1.44 9.89
N LEU A 271 9.25 -0.50 9.32
CA LEU A 271 7.91 -0.79 8.79
C LEU A 271 7.95 -1.86 7.70
N GLN A 272 8.92 -1.78 6.80
CA GLN A 272 9.08 -2.77 5.72
C GLN A 272 9.49 -4.14 6.27
N HIS A 273 10.42 -4.17 7.22
CA HIS A 273 10.87 -5.40 7.88
C HIS A 273 9.71 -6.12 8.60
N LEU A 274 8.95 -5.39 9.41
CA LEU A 274 7.82 -5.92 10.15
C LEU A 274 6.67 -6.40 9.24
N ALA A 275 6.37 -5.65 8.18
CA ALA A 275 5.36 -6.03 7.19
C ALA A 275 5.72 -7.34 6.45
N LYS A 276 7.02 -7.62 6.27
CA LYS A 276 7.52 -8.86 5.63
C LYS A 276 7.66 -10.04 6.61
N SER A 277 7.46 -9.82 7.91
CA SER A 277 7.63 -10.86 8.92
C SER A 277 6.59 -11.99 8.81
N ASP A 278 6.98 -13.20 9.19
CA ASP A 278 6.06 -14.35 9.22
C ASP A 278 4.90 -14.15 10.18
N ALA A 279 5.12 -13.46 11.29
CA ALA A 279 4.07 -13.12 12.23
C ALA A 279 3.01 -12.22 11.59
N PHE A 280 3.42 -11.20 10.82
CA PHE A 280 2.49 -10.32 10.11
C PHE A 280 1.73 -11.07 9.02
N ARG A 281 2.44 -11.85 8.20
CA ARG A 281 1.82 -12.69 7.16
C ARG A 281 0.81 -13.67 7.75
N SER A 282 1.17 -14.35 8.84
CA SER A 282 0.29 -15.31 9.53
C SER A 282 -0.93 -14.63 10.15
N ALA A 283 -0.74 -13.50 10.83
CA ALA A 283 -1.84 -12.81 11.51
C ALA A 283 -2.81 -12.11 10.54
N THR A 284 -2.38 -11.83 9.31
CA THR A 284 -3.20 -11.22 8.25
C THR A 284 -3.67 -12.21 7.17
N ASP A 285 -3.31 -13.50 7.30
CA ASP A 285 -3.45 -14.54 6.27
C ASP A 285 -2.85 -14.17 4.90
N GLY A 286 -1.82 -13.30 4.88
CA GLY A 286 -1.20 -12.80 3.66
C GLY A 286 -2.14 -11.96 2.78
N ALA A 287 -3.25 -11.46 3.35
CA ALA A 287 -4.27 -10.74 2.60
C ALA A 287 -3.84 -9.32 2.21
N VAL A 288 -2.92 -8.71 2.96
CA VAL A 288 -2.55 -7.30 2.78
C VAL A 288 -1.51 -7.16 1.68
N GLU A 289 -1.75 -6.25 0.73
CA GLU A 289 -0.84 -6.03 -0.38
C GLU A 289 0.25 -5.01 -0.06
N SER A 290 1.47 -5.31 -0.49
CA SER A 290 2.65 -4.47 -0.28
C SER A 290 2.84 -3.37 -1.32
N LEU A 291 2.27 -3.55 -2.53
CA LEU A 291 2.51 -2.68 -3.69
C LEU A 291 2.19 -1.20 -3.39
N ARG A 292 1.10 -0.96 -2.67
CA ARG A 292 0.57 0.36 -2.30
C ARG A 292 0.81 0.71 -0.82
N MET A 293 1.73 -0.01 -0.17
CA MET A 293 2.13 0.15 1.23
C MET A 293 1.01 0.01 2.27
N SER A 294 -0.06 -0.71 1.95
CA SER A 294 -1.15 -0.91 2.92
C SER A 294 -0.70 -1.75 4.12
N ASP A 295 0.24 -2.67 3.88
CA ASP A 295 0.96 -3.42 4.90
C ASP A 295 1.74 -2.51 5.85
N ARG A 296 2.56 -1.60 5.30
CA ARG A 296 3.36 -0.63 6.07
C ARG A 296 2.46 0.34 6.83
N GLU A 297 1.29 0.71 6.30
CA GLU A 297 0.32 1.56 7.00
C GLU A 297 -0.26 0.87 8.24
N LEU A 298 -0.65 -0.41 8.12
CA LEU A 298 -1.14 -1.19 9.27
C LEU A 298 -0.10 -1.28 10.38
N VAL A 299 1.15 -1.61 10.02
CA VAL A 299 2.26 -1.62 10.96
C VAL A 299 2.44 -0.24 11.60
N LEU A 300 2.47 0.84 10.79
CA LEU A 300 2.69 2.20 11.30
C LEU A 300 1.60 2.63 12.29
N ARG A 301 0.32 2.33 12.01
CA ARG A 301 -0.77 2.63 12.95
C ARG A 301 -0.56 1.96 14.30
N ALA A 302 -0.26 0.66 14.31
CA ALA A 302 0.02 -0.06 15.55
C ALA A 302 1.24 0.52 16.29
N LEU A 303 2.36 0.73 15.60
CA LEU A 303 3.56 1.28 16.21
C LEU A 303 3.36 2.70 16.74
N ALA A 304 2.61 3.55 16.04
CA ALA A 304 2.34 4.90 16.48
C ALA A 304 1.65 4.92 17.86
N PHE A 305 0.63 4.09 18.05
CA PHE A 305 -0.03 3.96 19.35
C PHE A 305 0.85 3.25 20.39
N MET A 306 1.66 2.26 20.02
CA MET A 306 2.61 1.61 20.94
C MET A 306 3.70 2.57 21.46
N CYS A 307 4.13 3.53 20.62
CA CYS A 307 5.22 4.45 20.93
C CYS A 307 4.76 5.75 21.59
N MET A 308 3.55 6.22 21.28
CA MET A 308 3.05 7.53 21.69
C MET A 308 1.83 7.46 22.61
N GLY A 309 1.10 6.34 22.60
CA GLY A 309 -0.10 6.16 23.38
C GLY A 309 -1.33 6.89 22.82
N VAL A 310 -2.50 6.52 23.36
CA VAL A 310 -3.80 7.04 22.92
C VAL A 310 -3.99 8.51 23.31
N ASP A 311 -3.48 8.94 24.46
CA ASP A 311 -3.65 10.31 24.93
C ASP A 311 -2.94 11.32 24.03
N LYS A 312 -1.77 10.95 23.50
CA LYS A 312 -1.02 11.80 22.57
C LYS A 312 -1.79 12.05 21.28
N TYR A 313 -2.63 11.11 20.85
CA TYR A 313 -3.48 11.28 19.65
C TYR A 313 -4.39 12.52 19.75
N LYS A 314 -4.92 12.80 20.94
CA LYS A 314 -5.84 13.92 21.18
C LYS A 314 -5.21 15.28 20.90
N GLU A 315 -3.89 15.39 21.04
CA GLU A 315 -3.14 16.62 20.74
C GLU A 315 -3.05 16.90 19.23
N PHE A 316 -3.06 15.85 18.40
CA PHE A 316 -3.01 15.99 16.94
C PHE A 316 -4.41 16.09 16.33
N ASN A 317 -5.36 15.33 16.86
CA ASN A 317 -6.75 15.22 16.39
C ASN A 317 -6.88 14.94 14.87
N GLU A 318 -5.84 14.35 14.28
CA GLU A 318 -5.72 14.05 12.86
C GLU A 318 -4.72 12.90 12.67
N LEU A 319 -5.18 11.84 12.01
CA LEU A 319 -4.40 10.61 11.87
C LEU A 319 -3.11 10.84 11.06
N ASP A 320 -3.18 11.60 9.97
CA ASP A 320 -2.03 11.85 9.10
C ASP A 320 -0.87 12.50 9.85
N LYS A 321 -1.16 13.52 10.65
CA LYS A 321 -0.16 14.21 11.48
C LYS A 321 0.39 13.30 12.58
N PHE A 322 -0.48 12.51 13.23
CA PHE A 322 -0.07 11.57 14.27
C PHE A 322 0.89 10.51 13.71
N LEU A 323 0.57 9.90 12.56
CA LEU A 323 1.39 8.88 11.93
C LEU A 323 2.71 9.45 11.39
N LEU A 324 2.70 10.66 10.83
CA LEU A 324 3.92 11.33 10.37
C LEU A 324 4.87 11.61 11.56
N HIS A 325 4.33 12.13 12.66
CA HIS A 325 5.12 12.36 13.88
C HIS A 325 5.63 11.06 14.50
N ALA A 326 4.88 9.96 14.39
CA ALA A 326 5.35 8.65 14.82
C ALA A 326 6.55 8.17 14.00
N MET A 327 6.56 8.39 12.67
CA MET A 327 7.72 8.07 11.84
C MET A 327 8.95 8.89 12.22
N ASP A 328 8.78 10.20 12.44
CA ASP A 328 9.85 11.07 12.92
C ASP A 328 10.40 10.61 14.28
N LYS A 329 9.51 10.25 15.21
CA LYS A 329 9.89 9.71 16.52
C LYS A 329 10.69 8.42 16.37
N ILE A 330 10.24 7.47 15.54
CA ILE A 330 10.93 6.19 15.30
C ILE A 330 12.30 6.42 14.65
N ASN A 331 12.43 7.37 13.73
CA ASN A 331 13.72 7.75 13.14
C ASN A 331 14.73 8.21 14.20
N GLY A 332 14.26 8.85 15.27
CA GLY A 332 15.09 9.29 16.40
C GLY A 332 15.35 8.25 17.50
N LEU A 333 14.83 7.03 17.38
CA LEU A 333 15.01 6.00 18.41
C LEU A 333 16.40 5.34 18.36
N SER A 334 16.84 4.87 19.54
CA SER A 334 18.00 4.00 19.66
C SER A 334 17.69 2.61 19.05
N ASP A 335 18.72 1.87 18.65
CA ASP A 335 18.53 0.52 18.11
C ASP A 335 17.96 -0.44 19.17
N PHE A 336 18.26 -0.19 20.45
CA PHE A 336 17.65 -0.91 21.57
C PHE A 336 16.13 -0.69 21.63
N ASP A 337 15.69 0.56 21.54
CA ASP A 337 14.25 0.89 21.58
C ASP A 337 13.52 0.34 20.35
N ILE A 338 14.15 0.38 19.17
CA ILE A 338 13.62 -0.23 17.94
C ILE A 338 13.43 -1.74 18.13
N ASN A 339 14.45 -2.44 18.62
CA ASN A 339 14.38 -3.88 18.87
C ASN A 339 13.28 -4.22 19.88
N LYS A 340 13.12 -3.41 20.93
CA LYS A 340 12.06 -3.58 21.92
C LYS A 340 10.67 -3.44 21.30
N ILE A 341 10.44 -2.39 20.51
CA ILE A 341 9.16 -2.15 19.83
C ILE A 341 8.86 -3.26 18.82
N GLU A 342 9.87 -3.73 18.10
CA GLU A 342 9.75 -4.88 17.19
C GLU A 342 9.30 -6.14 17.94
N GLN A 343 9.96 -6.48 19.05
CA GLN A 343 9.59 -7.64 19.87
C GLN A 343 8.16 -7.54 20.40
N ASP A 344 7.77 -6.37 20.92
CA ASP A 344 6.43 -6.10 21.41
C ASP A 344 5.38 -6.26 20.30
N PHE A 345 5.64 -5.70 19.12
CA PHE A 345 4.75 -5.79 17.98
C PHE A 345 4.58 -7.22 17.48
N ILE A 346 5.67 -7.96 17.28
CA ILE A 346 5.65 -9.37 16.86
C ILE A 346 4.95 -10.24 17.90
N GLY A 347 5.19 -9.99 19.18
CA GLY A 347 4.51 -10.65 20.30
C GLY A 347 3.01 -10.43 20.23
N SER A 348 2.56 -9.19 20.04
CA SER A 348 1.14 -8.87 19.90
C SER A 348 0.48 -9.57 18.71
N LEU A 349 1.13 -9.62 17.53
CA LEU A 349 0.59 -10.34 16.38
C LEU A 349 0.34 -11.82 16.66
N LYS A 350 1.31 -12.49 17.32
CA LYS A 350 1.19 -13.90 17.71
C LYS A 350 0.04 -14.11 18.71
N LYS A 351 -0.07 -13.24 19.71
CA LYS A 351 -1.16 -13.28 20.71
C LYS A 351 -2.53 -13.12 20.05
N VAL A 352 -2.70 -12.13 19.18
CA VAL A 352 -3.98 -11.91 18.46
C VAL A 352 -4.32 -13.11 17.58
N ARG A 353 -3.34 -13.68 16.86
CA ARG A 353 -3.55 -14.88 16.04
C ARG A 353 -3.94 -16.08 16.90
N ALA A 354 -3.35 -16.25 18.09
CA ALA A 354 -3.69 -17.33 19.00
C ALA A 354 -5.12 -17.23 19.56
N ILE A 355 -5.62 -16.01 19.78
CA ILE A 355 -7.00 -15.76 20.23
C ILE A 355 -7.99 -15.96 19.07
N PHE A 356 -7.80 -15.23 17.96
CA PHE A 356 -8.83 -15.08 16.93
C PHE A 356 -8.65 -15.97 15.70
N GLY A 357 -7.51 -16.63 15.55
CA GLY A 357 -7.20 -17.46 14.38
C GLY A 357 -7.39 -16.68 13.07
N ARG A 358 -8.20 -17.23 12.15
CA ARG A 358 -8.52 -16.62 10.85
C ARG A 358 -9.30 -15.30 10.92
N HIS A 359 -9.88 -14.99 12.09
CA HIS A 359 -10.64 -13.76 12.32
C HIS A 359 -9.80 -12.63 12.94
N ALA A 360 -8.48 -12.83 13.05
CA ALA A 360 -7.56 -11.80 13.53
C ALA A 360 -7.75 -10.49 12.76
N PHE A 361 -8.01 -9.41 13.51
CA PHE A 361 -8.21 -8.05 13.00
C PHE A 361 -9.40 -7.86 12.04
N ARG A 362 -10.40 -8.73 12.11
CA ARG A 362 -11.60 -8.69 11.25
C ARG A 362 -12.87 -8.53 12.08
N LYS A 363 -13.91 -7.98 11.46
CA LYS A 363 -15.28 -7.99 11.99
C LYS A 363 -15.92 -9.34 11.67
N PHE A 364 -16.67 -9.90 12.61
CA PHE A 364 -17.42 -11.13 12.39
C PHE A 364 -18.60 -11.20 13.36
N THR A 365 -19.69 -11.83 12.93
CA THR A 365 -20.93 -11.94 13.72
C THR A 365 -21.05 -13.27 14.46
N SER A 366 -20.26 -14.27 14.07
CA SER A 366 -20.20 -15.58 14.74
C SER A 366 -18.86 -16.25 14.47
N ARG A 367 -18.49 -17.24 15.29
CA ARG A 367 -17.19 -17.95 15.19
C ARG A 367 -16.98 -18.62 13.82
N ASN A 368 -18.06 -19.10 13.20
CA ASN A 368 -18.04 -19.72 11.87
C ASN A 368 -18.61 -18.79 10.79
N GLY A 369 -18.81 -17.51 11.11
CA GLY A 369 -19.34 -16.52 10.19
C GLY A 369 -18.37 -16.19 9.06
N ARG A 370 -18.93 -15.57 8.02
CA ARG A 370 -18.18 -15.07 6.87
C ARG A 370 -17.09 -14.11 7.31
N ARG A 371 -15.92 -14.24 6.68
CA ARG A 371 -14.76 -13.37 6.94
C ARG A 371 -14.99 -11.97 6.33
N SER A 372 -14.91 -10.92 7.16
CA SER A 372 -14.84 -9.54 6.65
C SER A 372 -13.42 -9.19 6.19
N PRO A 373 -13.21 -8.12 5.40
CA PRO A 373 -11.88 -7.55 5.19
C PRO A 373 -11.21 -7.15 6.52
N LEU A 374 -9.88 -7.00 6.50
CA LEU A 374 -9.10 -6.55 7.65
C LEU A 374 -9.49 -5.12 8.00
N ASN A 375 -9.73 -4.85 9.28
CA ASN A 375 -10.07 -3.52 9.74
C ASN A 375 -8.84 -2.85 10.38
N LYS A 376 -8.42 -1.69 9.84
CA LYS A 376 -7.24 -0.96 10.30
C LYS A 376 -7.34 -0.55 11.78
N ALA A 377 -8.53 -0.15 12.23
CA ALA A 377 -8.79 0.24 13.62
C ALA A 377 -8.75 -0.95 14.58
N LEU A 378 -9.22 -2.13 14.16
CA LEU A 378 -9.05 -3.38 14.92
C LEU A 378 -7.57 -3.78 14.98
N PHE A 379 -6.82 -3.58 13.90
CA PHE A 379 -5.39 -3.88 13.87
C PHE A 379 -4.61 -3.14 14.95
N GLU A 380 -4.75 -1.81 15.01
CA GLU A 380 -4.04 -0.99 15.99
C GLU A 380 -4.46 -1.29 17.44
N ILE A 381 -5.76 -1.41 17.74
CA ILE A 381 -6.22 -1.57 19.13
C ILE A 381 -5.85 -2.95 19.69
N TRP A 382 -5.94 -4.00 18.87
CA TRP A 382 -5.60 -5.34 19.35
C TRP A 382 -4.09 -5.48 19.51
N CYS A 383 -3.29 -4.90 18.60
CA CYS A 383 -1.84 -4.91 18.75
C CYS A 383 -1.41 -4.22 20.05
N VAL A 384 -2.00 -3.08 20.39
CA VAL A 384 -1.67 -2.34 21.62
C VAL A 384 -2.26 -3.02 22.86
N GLY A 385 -3.52 -3.46 22.80
CA GLY A 385 -4.27 -3.97 23.95
C GLY A 385 -3.67 -5.24 24.55
N VAL A 386 -3.20 -6.18 23.71
CA VAL A 386 -2.64 -7.45 24.19
C VAL A 386 -1.15 -7.38 24.55
N ARG A 387 -0.50 -6.23 24.32
CA ARG A 387 0.96 -6.07 24.46
C ARG A 387 1.45 -6.55 25.83
N ASP A 388 0.80 -6.06 26.88
CA ASP A 388 1.23 -6.25 28.28
C ASP A 388 0.62 -7.50 28.95
N TYR A 389 -0.16 -8.30 28.22
CA TYR A 389 -0.76 -9.53 28.74
C TYR A 389 0.07 -10.75 28.37
N ASP A 390 0.17 -11.71 29.29
CA ASP A 390 0.78 -13.01 29.01
C ASP A 390 -0.06 -13.81 28.00
N GLN A 391 0.61 -14.52 27.08
CA GLN A 391 -0.09 -15.28 26.04
C GLN A 391 -0.94 -16.42 26.61
N ASP A 392 -0.45 -17.10 27.65
CA ASP A 392 -1.15 -18.25 28.24
C ASP A 392 -2.44 -17.81 28.92
N ILE A 393 -2.45 -16.63 29.56
CA ILE A 393 -3.65 -16.02 30.14
C ILE A 393 -4.68 -15.69 29.05
N LEU A 394 -4.23 -15.09 27.94
CA LEU A 394 -5.09 -14.74 26.82
C LEU A 394 -5.71 -15.99 26.17
N VAL A 395 -4.90 -17.04 25.96
CA VAL A 395 -5.36 -18.30 25.35
C VAL A 395 -6.31 -19.04 26.28
N ALA A 396 -6.04 -19.06 27.59
CA ALA A 396 -6.92 -19.67 28.59
C ALA A 396 -8.31 -19.01 28.63
N ASN A 397 -8.39 -17.70 28.37
CA ASN A 397 -9.63 -16.92 28.37
C ASN A 397 -10.19 -16.63 26.96
N LYS A 398 -9.64 -17.25 25.91
CA LYS A 398 -9.95 -16.92 24.51
C LYS A 398 -11.44 -16.94 24.20
N ASP A 399 -12.18 -17.90 24.74
CA ASP A 399 -13.59 -18.09 24.41
C ASP A 399 -14.43 -16.93 24.94
N ARG A 400 -14.15 -16.48 26.17
CA ARG A 400 -14.83 -15.32 26.77
C ARG A 400 -14.46 -14.03 26.07
N ILE A 401 -13.18 -13.85 25.75
CA ILE A 401 -12.68 -12.69 24.97
C ILE A 401 -13.42 -12.58 23.63
N ILE A 402 -13.55 -13.68 22.90
CA ILE A 402 -14.25 -13.72 21.61
C ILE A 402 -15.73 -13.38 21.79
N ASP A 403 -16.41 -14.01 22.76
CA ASP A 403 -17.84 -13.83 22.95
C ASP A 403 -18.18 -12.39 23.36
N ASP A 404 -17.37 -11.76 24.22
CA ASP A 404 -17.52 -10.36 24.59
C ASP A 404 -17.16 -9.41 23.44
N PHE A 405 -16.16 -9.75 22.64
CA PHE A 405 -15.81 -8.95 21.46
C PHE A 405 -16.93 -8.95 20.42
N VAL A 406 -17.58 -10.10 20.18
CA VAL A 406 -18.74 -10.19 19.27
C VAL A 406 -19.89 -9.30 19.75
N LYS A 407 -20.12 -9.18 21.07
CA LYS A 407 -21.12 -8.23 21.62
C LYS A 407 -20.75 -6.78 21.31
N LEU A 408 -19.47 -6.41 21.37
CA LEU A 408 -19.00 -5.07 21.02
C LEU A 408 -19.19 -4.75 19.54
N LEU A 409 -19.08 -5.75 18.65
CA LEU A 409 -19.30 -5.59 17.21
C LEU A 409 -20.77 -5.36 16.82
N SER A 410 -21.71 -5.54 17.75
CA SER A 410 -23.12 -5.30 17.50
C SER A 410 -23.38 -3.85 17.01
N PRO A 411 -24.21 -3.62 15.98
CA PRO A 411 -24.46 -2.29 15.42
C PRO A 411 -25.01 -1.25 16.40
N VAL A 412 -25.64 -1.70 17.50
CA VAL A 412 -26.14 -0.82 18.56
C VAL A 412 -25.04 -0.30 19.48
N ASN A 413 -23.86 -0.93 19.48
CA ASN A 413 -22.74 -0.54 20.34
C ASN A 413 -21.95 0.61 19.70
N LEU A 414 -21.55 1.59 20.51
CA LEU A 414 -20.70 2.71 20.07
C LEU A 414 -19.34 2.24 19.54
N PHE A 415 -18.84 1.10 20.03
CA PHE A 415 -17.62 0.46 19.53
C PHE A 415 -17.71 0.12 18.04
N SER A 416 -18.82 -0.48 17.58
CA SER A 416 -19.01 -0.82 16.18
C SER A 416 -18.89 0.41 15.27
N ARG A 417 -19.43 1.56 15.71
CA ARG A 417 -19.30 2.84 15.00
C ARG A 417 -17.86 3.34 14.98
N SER A 418 -17.14 3.27 16.09
CA SER A 418 -15.77 3.79 16.21
C SER A 418 -14.72 3.04 15.38
N ILE A 419 -15.06 1.87 14.84
CA ILE A 419 -14.25 1.08 13.91
C ILE A 419 -14.80 1.05 12.48
N SER A 420 -15.94 1.70 12.21
CA SER A 420 -16.61 1.64 10.89
C SER A 420 -16.75 3.01 10.22
N SER A 421 -16.92 4.09 10.99
CA SER A 421 -17.06 5.44 10.43
C SER A 421 -16.30 6.47 11.27
N SER A 422 -15.75 7.49 10.60
CA SER A 422 -14.98 8.58 11.24
C SER A 422 -13.94 8.05 12.24
N THR A 423 -13.26 6.97 11.88
CA THR A 423 -12.33 6.20 12.74
C THR A 423 -11.13 7.05 13.18
N SER A 424 -10.81 8.11 12.45
CA SER A 424 -9.78 9.10 12.77
C SER A 424 -10.19 10.12 13.85
N SER A 425 -11.47 10.20 14.25
CA SER A 425 -11.88 11.16 15.27
C SER A 425 -11.33 10.79 16.66
N SER A 426 -10.93 11.78 17.46
CA SER A 426 -10.48 11.55 18.85
C SER A 426 -11.51 10.79 19.70
N TRP A 427 -12.80 11.01 19.44
CA TRP A 427 -13.89 10.25 20.04
C TRP A 427 -13.84 8.78 19.66
N ALA A 428 -13.73 8.47 18.35
CA ALA A 428 -13.68 7.10 17.88
C ALA A 428 -12.48 6.36 18.46
N VAL A 429 -11.29 7.00 18.42
CA VAL A 429 -10.05 6.44 18.97
C VAL A 429 -10.21 6.13 20.45
N SER A 430 -10.62 7.11 21.26
CA SER A 430 -10.80 6.91 22.70
C SER A 430 -11.82 5.81 23.00
N THR A 431 -12.92 5.77 22.25
CA THR A 431 -14.00 4.77 22.42
C THR A 431 -13.50 3.35 22.18
N ARG A 432 -12.81 3.09 21.06
CA ARG A 432 -12.33 1.73 20.73
C ARG A 432 -11.25 1.23 21.69
N PHE A 433 -10.30 2.10 22.07
CA PHE A 433 -9.24 1.73 22.99
C PHE A 433 -9.79 1.46 24.40
N ASN A 434 -10.70 2.29 24.90
CA ASN A 434 -11.31 2.08 26.22
C ASN A 434 -12.13 0.78 26.25
N ALA A 435 -12.89 0.48 25.21
CA ALA A 435 -13.69 -0.74 25.14
C ALA A 435 -12.81 -2.01 25.19
N ILE A 436 -11.75 -2.07 24.39
CA ILE A 436 -10.84 -3.24 24.38
C ILE A 436 -10.05 -3.34 25.68
N ASN A 437 -9.58 -2.23 26.24
CA ASN A 437 -8.89 -2.24 27.52
C ASN A 437 -9.78 -2.75 28.66
N ASN A 438 -11.05 -2.36 28.68
CA ASN A 438 -12.01 -2.87 29.68
C ASN A 438 -12.31 -4.36 29.47
N LEU A 439 -12.56 -4.77 28.23
CA LEU A 439 -12.79 -6.18 27.88
C LEU A 439 -11.64 -7.07 28.34
N LEU A 440 -10.39 -6.68 28.05
CA LEU A 440 -9.21 -7.44 28.46
C LEU A 440 -9.05 -7.46 29.99
N ARG A 441 -9.27 -6.34 30.68
CA ARG A 441 -9.22 -6.28 32.15
C ARG A 441 -10.28 -7.12 32.84
N GLU A 442 -11.45 -7.31 32.23
CA GLU A 442 -12.51 -8.14 32.79
C GLU A 442 -12.25 -9.63 32.56
N ASN A 443 -11.60 -9.97 31.45
CA ASN A 443 -11.39 -11.36 31.03
C ASN A 443 -10.03 -11.95 31.45
N CYS A 444 -9.02 -11.13 31.71
CA CYS A 444 -7.62 -11.57 31.91
C CYS A 444 -7.02 -11.13 33.25
N LYS A 445 -7.87 -10.86 34.24
CA LYS A 445 -7.47 -10.48 35.60
C LYS A 445 -6.85 -11.63 36.39
#